data_AF-A0A847MMT2-F1
#
_entry.id   AF-A0A847MMT2-F1
#
_cell.length_a   1.000
_cell.length_b   1.000
_cell.length_c   1.000
_cell.angle_alpha   90.00
_cell.angle_beta   90.00
_cell.angle_gamma   90.00
#
_symmetry.space_group_name_H-M   'P 1'
#
loop_
_entity.id
_entity.type
_entity.pdbx_description
1 polymer ?
#
loop_
_entity_poly.entity_id
_entity_poly.type
_entity_poly.pdbx_seq_one_letter_code
_entity_poly.pdbx_strand_id
1 'polypeptide(L)'
;MKAAFLILSAINQNSVDAASALTQLQQHLLTLERQFEHSPNAVIEYSEKPLSAEQKQLLLQQSDLLAEFRPNELLSNLKNERLAMGNPIDPLTYQKLLKIIALNWFLQNAHGADLFKDIDYVFIIESEATLELDFINFLAKSDIIKNKLFFKKAITSQAQNEKGRTLMHYPTNCWAYSAELTNELIDNIIEASENAYKLLEKPSEDNTHTDLGHELFKVVDLSKVHFVV
;
A
#
# COMPACT_ATOMS: atom_id res chain seq x y z
N MET A 1 -17.62 3.52 -15.71
CA MET A 1 -16.86 2.89 -14.63
C MET A 1 -16.48 3.95 -13.61
N LYS A 2 -16.71 3.70 -12.33
CA LYS A 2 -16.30 4.57 -11.22
C LYS A 2 -15.09 3.95 -10.52
N ALA A 3 -13.94 4.60 -10.58
CA ALA A 3 -12.73 4.18 -9.89
C ALA A 3 -12.51 5.02 -8.63
N ALA A 4 -11.89 4.43 -7.61
CA ALA A 4 -11.31 5.15 -6.49
C ALA A 4 -9.79 4.97 -6.49
N PHE A 5 -9.05 6.02 -6.12
CA PHE A 5 -7.59 6.00 -6.02
C PHE A 5 -7.15 6.12 -4.56
N LEU A 6 -6.41 5.13 -4.07
CA LEU A 6 -5.81 5.15 -2.74
C LEU A 6 -4.30 5.33 -2.90
N ILE A 7 -3.78 6.45 -2.43
CA ILE A 7 -2.36 6.79 -2.54
C ILE A 7 -1.70 6.58 -1.18
N LEU A 8 -0.83 5.57 -1.08
CA LEU A 8 -0.04 5.28 0.11
C LEU A 8 1.19 6.20 0.11
N SER A 9 1.36 7.02 1.15
CA SER A 9 2.47 7.96 1.25
C SER A 9 3.13 7.97 2.62
N ALA A 10 4.41 8.31 2.62
CA ALA A 10 5.26 8.39 3.81
C ALA A 10 6.13 9.66 3.75
N ILE A 11 5.51 10.83 3.57
CA ILE A 11 6.23 12.10 3.28
C ILE A 11 7.30 12.41 4.33
N ASN A 12 6.98 12.24 5.61
CA ASN A 12 7.87 12.64 6.70
C ASN A 12 8.68 11.48 7.27
N GLN A 13 8.70 10.31 6.62
CA GLN A 13 9.50 9.17 7.06
C GLN A 13 11.00 9.52 7.05
N ASN A 14 11.47 10.13 5.95
CA ASN A 14 12.82 10.68 5.80
C ASN A 14 12.76 12.20 5.66
N SER A 15 13.12 12.93 6.72
CA SER A 15 12.98 14.40 6.75
C SER A 15 13.82 15.14 5.71
N VAL A 16 14.87 14.51 5.17
CA VAL A 16 15.71 15.09 4.10
C VAL A 16 14.94 15.17 2.78
N ASP A 17 14.07 14.19 2.52
CA ASP A 17 13.38 14.03 1.23
C ASP A 17 11.92 14.49 1.27
N ALA A 18 11.43 14.95 2.42
CA ALA A 18 10.02 15.28 2.64
C ALA A 18 9.45 16.31 1.64
N ALA A 19 10.23 17.32 1.26
CA ALA A 19 9.80 18.30 0.25
C ALA A 19 9.65 17.66 -1.14
N SER A 20 10.58 16.76 -1.50
CA SER A 20 10.54 16.02 -2.76
C SER A 20 9.37 15.04 -2.79
N ALA A 21 9.18 14.26 -1.72
CA ALA A 21 8.06 13.33 -1.58
C ALA A 21 6.70 14.04 -1.66
N LEU A 22 6.55 15.19 -0.99
CA LEU A 22 5.34 16.01 -1.08
C LEU A 22 5.10 16.48 -2.52
N THR A 23 6.13 17.00 -3.18
CA THR A 23 6.02 17.50 -4.57
C THR A 23 5.61 16.39 -5.52
N GLN A 24 6.20 15.20 -5.39
CA GLN A 24 5.85 14.04 -6.20
C GLN A 24 4.40 13.60 -5.97
N LEU A 25 3.96 13.54 -4.71
CA LEU A 25 2.58 13.22 -4.37
C LEU A 25 1.59 14.23 -4.99
N GLN A 26 1.88 15.53 -4.88
CA GLN A 26 1.04 16.56 -5.51
C GLN A 26 0.97 16.41 -7.04
N GLN A 27 2.08 16.04 -7.68
CA GLN A 27 2.09 15.76 -9.12
C GLN A 27 1.21 14.54 -9.48
N HIS A 28 1.23 13.48 -8.66
CA HIS A 28 0.34 12.34 -8.85
C HIS A 28 -1.13 12.74 -8.72
N LEU A 29 -1.48 13.46 -7.65
CA LEU A 29 -2.85 13.93 -7.43
C LEU A 29 -3.36 14.80 -8.58
N LEU A 30 -2.56 15.77 -9.02
CA LEU A 30 -2.87 16.61 -10.18
C LEU A 30 -3.03 15.81 -11.48
N THR A 31 -2.24 14.75 -11.65
CA THR A 31 -2.34 13.90 -12.84
C THR A 31 -3.62 13.08 -12.81
N LEU A 32 -3.96 12.51 -11.65
CA LEU A 32 -5.19 11.75 -11.45
C LEU A 32 -6.42 12.64 -11.65
N GLU A 33 -6.44 13.83 -11.05
CA GLU A 33 -7.53 14.81 -11.20
C GLU A 33 -7.78 15.16 -12.67
N ARG A 34 -6.73 15.40 -13.45
CA ARG A 34 -6.83 15.78 -14.86
C ARG A 34 -7.28 14.64 -15.78
N GLN A 35 -6.91 13.40 -15.47
CA GLN A 35 -7.15 12.26 -16.36
C GLN A 35 -8.36 11.41 -15.97
N PHE A 36 -8.74 11.42 -14.70
CA PHE A 36 -9.82 10.62 -14.13
C PHE A 36 -10.81 11.52 -13.39
N GLU A 37 -11.34 12.51 -14.12
CA GLU A 37 -12.33 13.45 -13.59
C GLU A 37 -13.48 12.69 -12.91
N HIS A 38 -13.89 13.16 -11.73
CA HIS A 38 -14.92 12.54 -10.87
C HIS A 38 -14.57 11.20 -10.21
N SER A 39 -13.32 10.72 -10.30
CA SER A 39 -12.87 9.55 -9.53
C SER A 39 -12.36 10.00 -8.15
N PRO A 40 -12.97 9.56 -7.03
CA PRO A 40 -12.51 9.96 -5.72
C PRO A 40 -11.09 9.47 -5.45
N ASN A 41 -10.30 10.27 -4.75
CA ASN A 41 -8.96 9.92 -4.33
C ASN A 41 -8.74 10.19 -2.84
N ALA A 42 -7.97 9.30 -2.21
CA ALA A 42 -7.60 9.41 -0.80
C ALA A 42 -6.09 9.23 -0.64
N VAL A 43 -5.48 10.12 0.15
CA VAL A 43 -4.09 9.98 0.60
C VAL A 43 -4.09 9.29 1.95
N ILE A 44 -3.34 8.20 2.05
CA ILE A 44 -3.10 7.44 3.27
C ILE A 44 -1.65 7.68 3.68
N GLU A 45 -1.45 8.61 4.61
CA GLU A 45 -0.14 8.97 5.12
C GLU A 45 0.21 8.10 6.32
N TYR A 46 1.32 7.35 6.23
CA TYR A 46 1.70 6.37 7.24
C TYR A 46 3.09 6.62 7.86
N SER A 47 3.70 7.79 7.63
CA SER A 47 4.93 8.17 8.32
C SER A 47 4.78 8.14 9.83
N GLU A 48 5.85 7.72 10.51
CA GLU A 48 5.93 7.84 11.98
C GLU A 48 5.84 9.30 12.44
N LYS A 49 6.33 10.24 11.62
CA LYS A 49 6.28 11.68 11.89
C LYS A 49 4.99 12.30 11.32
N PRO A 50 4.31 13.17 12.10
CA PRO A 50 3.12 13.88 11.64
C PRO A 50 3.40 14.78 10.45
N LEU A 51 2.41 14.93 9.57
CA LEU A 51 2.38 16.04 8.61
C LEU A 51 2.24 17.38 9.35
N SER A 52 2.95 18.39 8.88
CA SER A 52 2.72 19.77 9.31
C SER A 52 1.35 20.27 8.84
N ALA A 53 0.84 21.34 9.47
CA ALA A 53 -0.43 21.95 9.03
C ALA A 53 -0.37 22.43 7.57
N GLU A 54 0.78 22.96 7.15
CA GLU A 54 1.03 23.41 5.77
C GLU A 54 0.99 22.25 4.79
N GLN A 55 1.65 21.13 5.10
CA GLN A 55 1.61 19.91 4.28
C GLN A 55 0.18 19.39 4.14
N LYS A 56 -0.58 19.34 5.23
CA LYS A 56 -1.99 18.90 5.22
C LYS A 56 -2.84 19.78 4.33
N GLN A 57 -2.70 21.10 4.45
CA GLN A 57 -3.45 22.06 3.65
C GLN A 57 -3.16 21.89 2.15
N LEU A 58 -1.89 21.69 1.78
CA LEU A 58 -1.49 21.49 0.39
C LEU A 58 -2.06 20.20 -0.21
N LEU A 59 -2.11 19.10 0.56
CA LEU A 59 -2.69 17.83 0.11
C LEU A 59 -4.21 17.89 0.00
N LEU A 60 -4.89 18.51 0.95
CA LEU A 60 -6.35 18.66 0.96
C LEU A 60 -6.89 19.54 -0.18
N GLN A 61 -6.03 20.34 -0.83
CA GLN A 61 -6.41 21.09 -2.03
C GLN A 61 -6.60 20.19 -3.26
N GLN A 62 -6.03 18.98 -3.25
CA GLN A 62 -5.94 18.08 -4.42
C GLN A 62 -6.44 16.67 -4.12
N SER A 63 -6.87 16.39 -2.89
CA SER A 63 -7.39 15.09 -2.48
C SER A 63 -8.76 15.21 -1.85
N ASP A 64 -9.63 14.23 -2.10
CA ASP A 64 -10.96 14.20 -1.50
C ASP A 64 -10.91 13.80 -0.02
N LEU A 65 -9.89 13.02 0.35
CA LEU A 65 -9.67 12.56 1.71
C LEU A 65 -8.19 12.45 2.05
N LEU A 66 -7.81 12.92 3.24
CA LEU A 66 -6.49 12.72 3.84
C LEU A 66 -6.65 11.92 5.13
N ALA A 67 -6.12 10.70 5.14
CA ALA A 67 -6.09 9.82 6.30
C ALA A 67 -4.67 9.70 6.84
N GLU A 68 -4.46 10.11 8.08
CA GLU A 68 -3.14 10.07 8.74
C GLU A 68 -3.10 8.91 9.73
N PHE A 69 -2.45 7.83 9.34
CA PHE A 69 -2.26 6.65 10.18
C PHE A 69 -1.21 6.94 11.26
N ARG A 70 -1.46 6.43 12.47
CA ARG A 70 -0.52 6.47 13.59
C ARG A 70 -0.20 5.06 14.06
N PRO A 71 1.08 4.66 14.11
CA PRO A 71 1.47 3.41 14.73
C PRO A 71 0.95 3.36 16.17
N ASN A 72 0.31 2.26 16.54
CA ASN A 72 -0.14 2.04 17.91
C ASN A 72 1.04 1.63 18.82
N GLU A 73 0.73 1.44 20.11
CA GLU A 73 1.73 1.01 21.09
C GLU A 73 2.38 -0.32 20.73
N LEU A 74 1.62 -1.27 20.16
CA LEU A 74 2.13 -2.58 19.77
C LEU A 74 3.24 -2.51 18.70
N LEU A 75 3.10 -1.62 17.72
CA LEU A 75 4.13 -1.40 16.70
C LEU A 75 5.35 -0.66 17.26
N SER A 76 5.09 0.32 18.13
CA SER A 76 6.16 1.06 18.81
C SER A 76 6.98 0.15 19.73
N ASN A 77 6.33 -0.75 20.46
CA ASN A 77 6.96 -1.73 21.34
C ASN A 77 7.82 -2.72 20.53
N LEU A 78 7.29 -3.24 19.41
CA LEU A 78 8.07 -4.11 18.51
C LEU A 78 9.42 -3.47 18.13
N LYS A 79 9.40 -2.21 17.67
CA LYS A 79 10.61 -1.49 17.27
C LYS A 79 11.57 -1.26 18.46
N ASN A 80 11.02 -0.87 19.61
CA ASN A 80 11.81 -0.58 20.82
C ASN A 80 12.44 -1.82 21.44
N GLU A 81 11.72 -2.93 21.50
CA GLU A 81 12.20 -4.21 22.04
C GLU A 81 13.34 -4.77 21.18
N ARG A 82 13.19 -4.74 19.85
CA ARG A 82 14.23 -5.17 18.92
C ARG A 82 15.49 -4.32 19.02
N LEU A 83 15.34 -3.01 19.20
CA LEU A 83 16.46 -2.11 19.51
C LEU A 83 17.14 -2.47 20.83
N ALA A 84 16.37 -2.72 21.89
CA ALA A 84 16.90 -3.07 23.22
C ALA A 84 17.63 -4.43 23.22
N MET A 85 17.22 -5.38 22.37
CA MET A 85 17.86 -6.67 22.17
C MET A 85 19.14 -6.60 21.31
N GLY A 86 19.54 -5.40 20.85
CA GLY A 86 20.73 -5.23 20.00
C GLY A 86 20.55 -5.74 18.57
N ASN A 87 19.32 -6.00 18.13
CA ASN A 87 19.00 -6.46 16.78
C ASN A 87 17.85 -5.59 16.21
N PRO A 88 18.10 -4.30 15.94
CA PRO A 88 17.08 -3.37 15.48
C PRO A 88 16.49 -3.81 14.14
N ILE A 89 15.19 -3.58 13.96
CA ILE A 89 14.53 -3.82 12.69
C ILE A 89 15.07 -2.81 11.67
N ASP A 90 15.43 -3.31 10.48
CA ASP A 90 15.77 -2.47 9.34
C ASP A 90 14.65 -1.43 9.06
N PRO A 91 14.97 -0.12 8.97
CA PRO A 91 13.96 0.93 8.80
C PRO A 91 13.04 0.73 7.60
N LEU A 92 13.57 0.24 6.46
CA LEU A 92 12.77 0.01 5.26
C LEU A 92 11.78 -1.15 5.48
N THR A 93 12.23 -2.20 6.15
CA THR A 93 11.39 -3.35 6.50
C THR A 93 10.28 -2.96 7.47
N TYR A 94 10.58 -2.14 8.48
CA TYR A 94 9.57 -1.60 9.38
C TYR A 94 8.58 -0.67 8.64
N GLN A 95 9.06 0.17 7.73
CA GLN A 95 8.20 1.01 6.89
C GLN A 95 7.24 0.17 6.03
N LYS A 96 7.69 -0.96 5.48
CA LYS A 96 6.82 -1.89 4.75
C LYS A 96 5.71 -2.46 5.65
N LEU A 97 6.00 -2.81 6.90
CA LEU A 97 4.99 -3.21 7.88
C LEU A 97 3.97 -2.08 8.12
N LEU A 98 4.44 -0.85 8.36
CA LEU A 98 3.56 0.32 8.56
C LEU A 98 2.63 0.53 7.37
N LYS A 99 3.14 0.41 6.15
CA LYS A 99 2.34 0.51 4.92
C LYS A 99 1.20 -0.51 4.87
N ILE A 100 1.51 -1.78 5.16
CA ILE A 100 0.51 -2.87 5.16
C ILE A 100 -0.58 -2.57 6.20
N ILE A 101 -0.20 -2.19 7.41
CA ILE A 101 -1.13 -1.93 8.51
C ILE A 101 -1.95 -0.66 8.25
N ALA A 102 -1.35 0.40 7.70
CA ALA A 102 -2.06 1.62 7.35
C ALA A 102 -3.12 1.38 6.28
N LEU A 103 -2.80 0.58 5.26
CA LEU A 103 -3.77 0.15 4.25
C LEU A 103 -4.90 -0.67 4.88
N ASN A 104 -4.57 -1.62 5.76
CA ASN A 104 -5.55 -2.43 6.48
C ASN A 104 -6.53 -1.55 7.28
N TRP A 105 -5.97 -0.67 8.12
CA TRP A 105 -6.73 0.26 8.94
C TRP A 105 -7.64 1.14 8.07
N PHE A 106 -7.11 1.69 6.98
CA PHE A 106 -7.90 2.52 6.08
C PHE A 106 -9.07 1.74 5.46
N LEU A 107 -8.82 0.55 4.91
CA LEU A 107 -9.86 -0.23 4.24
C LEU A 107 -10.98 -0.65 5.20
N GLN A 108 -10.64 -1.01 6.44
CA GLN A 108 -11.65 -1.32 7.47
C GLN A 108 -12.56 -0.11 7.78
N ASN A 109 -11.97 1.08 7.93
CA ASN A 109 -12.73 2.31 8.19
C ASN A 109 -13.55 2.73 6.95
N ALA A 110 -12.97 2.63 5.77
CA ALA A 110 -13.62 2.95 4.50
C ALA A 110 -14.81 2.01 4.23
N HIS A 111 -14.67 0.72 4.56
CA HIS A 111 -15.75 -0.25 4.48
C HIS A 111 -16.87 0.09 5.46
N GLY A 112 -16.55 0.37 6.74
CA GLY A 112 -17.55 0.75 7.73
C GLY A 112 -18.30 2.05 7.42
N ALA A 113 -17.71 2.92 6.59
CA ALA A 113 -18.30 4.17 6.12
C ALA A 113 -18.93 4.08 4.72
N ASP A 114 -19.04 2.88 4.13
CA ASP A 114 -19.60 2.64 2.79
C ASP A 114 -18.90 3.44 1.66
N LEU A 115 -17.61 3.79 1.80
CA LEU A 115 -16.90 4.63 0.82
C LEU A 115 -16.78 4.00 -0.57
N PHE A 116 -16.94 2.68 -0.68
CA PHE A 116 -16.83 1.95 -1.96
C PHE A 116 -18.17 1.53 -2.56
N LYS A 117 -19.31 1.97 -1.99
CA LYS A 117 -20.65 1.50 -2.37
C LYS A 117 -20.98 1.68 -3.86
N ASP A 118 -20.49 2.76 -4.47
CA ASP A 118 -20.69 3.08 -5.88
C ASP A 118 -19.39 2.99 -6.70
N ILE A 119 -18.36 2.32 -6.19
CA ILE A 119 -17.07 2.17 -6.85
C ILE A 119 -17.01 0.80 -7.50
N ASP A 120 -16.54 0.73 -8.75
CA ASP A 120 -16.34 -0.53 -9.47
C ASP A 120 -14.95 -1.12 -9.16
N TYR A 121 -13.94 -0.25 -9.09
CA TYR A 121 -12.54 -0.63 -8.90
C TYR A 121 -11.80 0.34 -7.97
N VAL A 122 -10.90 -0.21 -7.18
CA VAL A 122 -10.03 0.56 -6.31
C VAL A 122 -8.59 0.34 -6.76
N PHE A 123 -7.89 1.44 -7.04
CA PHE A 123 -6.47 1.46 -7.36
C PHE A 123 -5.68 1.80 -6.11
N ILE A 124 -4.60 1.07 -5.87
CA ILE A 124 -3.65 1.33 -4.79
C ILE A 124 -2.31 1.69 -5.41
N ILE A 125 -1.82 2.89 -5.09
CA ILE A 125 -0.65 3.51 -5.70
C ILE A 125 0.30 3.95 -4.59
N GLU A 126 1.57 3.59 -4.67
CA GLU A 126 2.60 4.16 -3.79
C GLU A 126 3.03 5.53 -4.31
N SER A 127 3.13 6.53 -3.43
CA SER A 127 3.40 7.93 -3.84
C SER A 127 4.74 8.12 -4.57
N GLU A 128 5.70 7.22 -4.35
CA GLU A 128 7.02 7.24 -5.00
C GLU A 128 7.04 6.45 -6.32
N ALA A 129 6.02 5.64 -6.59
CA ALA A 129 5.97 4.82 -7.80
C ALA A 129 5.64 5.67 -9.02
N THR A 130 6.26 5.39 -10.17
CA THR A 130 5.84 5.99 -11.43
C THR A 130 4.36 5.68 -11.68
N LEU A 131 3.55 6.70 -11.95
CA LEU A 131 2.14 6.51 -12.27
C LEU A 131 2.00 5.83 -13.64
N GLU A 132 1.49 4.61 -13.64
CA GLU A 132 1.37 3.79 -14.84
C GLU A 132 0.02 3.98 -15.51
N LEU A 133 -0.10 5.09 -16.24
CA LEU A 133 -1.34 5.50 -16.88
C LEU A 133 -1.92 4.45 -17.81
N ASP A 134 -1.08 3.67 -18.51
CA ASP A 134 -1.56 2.60 -19.38
C ASP A 134 -2.27 1.48 -18.61
N PHE A 135 -1.75 1.10 -17.44
CA PHE A 135 -2.39 0.11 -16.55
C PHE A 135 -3.72 0.64 -16.02
N ILE A 136 -3.75 1.89 -15.57
CA ILE A 136 -4.97 2.53 -15.07
C ILE A 136 -6.02 2.65 -16.19
N ASN A 137 -5.62 3.11 -17.36
CA ASN A 137 -6.48 3.25 -18.54
C ASN A 137 -6.98 1.90 -19.07
N PHE A 138 -6.15 0.86 -18.99
CA PHE A 138 -6.54 -0.50 -19.38
C PHE A 138 -7.70 -1.00 -18.53
N LEU A 139 -7.56 -0.92 -17.20
CA LEU A 139 -8.61 -1.33 -16.27
C LEU A 139 -9.83 -0.40 -16.38
N ALA A 140 -9.62 0.88 -16.68
CA ALA A 140 -10.70 1.85 -16.86
C ALA A 140 -11.64 1.58 -18.05
N LYS A 141 -11.16 0.83 -19.05
CA LYS A 141 -11.86 0.57 -20.31
C LYS A 141 -12.48 -0.81 -20.39
N SER A 142 -12.22 -1.70 -19.43
CA SER A 142 -12.58 -3.11 -19.58
C SER A 142 -13.96 -3.39 -18.96
N ASP A 143 -14.87 -3.94 -19.76
CA ASP A 143 -16.05 -4.69 -19.28
C ASP A 143 -15.65 -6.03 -18.61
N ILE A 144 -14.34 -6.25 -18.45
CA ILE A 144 -13.73 -7.56 -18.36
C ILE A 144 -13.11 -7.68 -16.96
N ILE A 145 -13.56 -8.73 -16.27
CA ILE A 145 -13.11 -9.27 -14.99
C ILE A 145 -13.49 -8.50 -13.70
N LYS A 146 -14.79 -8.48 -13.42
CA LYS A 146 -15.31 -8.51 -12.04
C LYS A 146 -14.62 -9.61 -11.21
N ASN A 147 -14.64 -9.47 -9.88
CA ASN A 147 -14.18 -10.48 -8.94
C ASN A 147 -12.70 -10.84 -9.12
N LYS A 148 -11.85 -9.84 -9.42
CA LYS A 148 -10.41 -10.02 -9.56
C LYS A 148 -9.59 -8.97 -8.83
N LEU A 149 -8.39 -9.40 -8.46
CA LEU A 149 -7.25 -8.55 -8.12
C LEU A 149 -6.34 -8.48 -9.36
N PHE A 150 -5.90 -7.27 -9.68
CA PHE A 150 -5.09 -6.97 -10.84
C PHE A 150 -3.70 -6.55 -10.39
N PHE A 151 -2.73 -7.39 -10.73
CA PHE A 151 -1.33 -7.12 -10.48
C PHE A 151 -0.59 -7.09 -11.81
N LYS A 152 0.52 -6.37 -11.84
CA LYS A 152 1.51 -6.56 -12.91
C LYS A 152 2.09 -7.97 -12.81
N LYS A 153 2.68 -8.44 -13.92
CA LYS A 153 3.34 -9.76 -13.95
C LYS A 153 4.21 -9.98 -12.71
N ALA A 154 3.95 -11.09 -12.02
CA ALA A 154 4.74 -11.49 -10.85
C ALA A 154 6.23 -11.54 -11.20
N ILE A 155 7.05 -11.06 -10.27
CA ILE A 155 8.51 -11.07 -10.41
C ILE A 155 9.11 -12.08 -9.44
N THR A 156 10.20 -12.71 -9.87
CA THR A 156 11.00 -13.55 -9.00
C THR A 156 11.88 -12.67 -8.13
N SER A 157 11.79 -12.82 -6.81
CA SER A 157 12.77 -12.21 -5.91
C SER A 157 14.18 -12.72 -6.27
N GLN A 158 15.07 -11.81 -6.67
CA GLN A 158 16.52 -12.05 -6.81
C GLN A 158 17.26 -11.37 -5.66
N ALA A 159 16.82 -11.55 -4.41
CA ALA A 159 17.68 -11.14 -3.30
C ALA A 159 18.98 -11.97 -3.37
N GLN A 160 20.13 -11.30 -3.54
CA GLN A 160 21.44 -11.92 -3.82
C GLN A 160 21.92 -12.96 -2.79
N ASN A 161 21.24 -13.08 -1.64
CA ASN A 161 21.59 -13.99 -0.55
C ASN A 161 20.56 -15.12 -0.30
N GLU A 162 19.46 -15.20 -1.06
CA GLU A 162 18.51 -16.31 -0.90
C GLU A 162 19.01 -17.56 -1.64
N LYS A 163 19.98 -18.26 -1.04
CA LYS A 163 20.39 -19.59 -1.49
C LYS A 163 19.20 -20.55 -1.40
N GLY A 164 18.47 -20.73 -2.50
CA GLY A 164 17.63 -21.90 -2.75
C GLY A 164 16.11 -21.72 -2.75
N ARG A 165 15.58 -20.50 -2.64
CA ARG A 165 14.12 -20.28 -2.77
C ARG A 165 13.83 -19.12 -3.71
N THR A 166 13.53 -19.41 -4.96
CA THR A 166 12.90 -18.42 -5.85
C THR A 166 11.47 -18.20 -5.35
N LEU A 167 11.24 -17.13 -4.61
CA LEU A 167 9.91 -16.74 -4.16
C LEU A 167 9.32 -15.74 -5.17
N MET A 168 8.14 -16.06 -5.70
CA MET A 168 7.34 -15.13 -6.49
C MET A 168 6.65 -14.13 -5.55
N HIS A 169 6.55 -12.88 -5.97
CA HIS A 169 5.73 -11.87 -5.30
C HIS A 169 5.06 -10.96 -6.33
N TYR A 170 3.97 -10.33 -5.90
CA TYR A 170 3.26 -9.35 -6.72
C TYR A 170 3.91 -7.97 -6.60
N PRO A 171 4.15 -7.26 -7.71
CA PRO A 171 4.45 -5.84 -7.62
C PRO A 171 3.23 -5.09 -7.04
N THR A 172 3.37 -4.50 -5.85
CA THR A 172 2.30 -3.76 -5.16
C THR A 172 2.50 -2.24 -5.18
N ASN A 173 3.44 -1.75 -5.99
CA ASN A 173 3.69 -0.32 -6.16
C ASN A 173 2.52 0.39 -6.88
N CYS A 174 1.86 -0.31 -7.80
CA CYS A 174 0.62 0.10 -8.44
C CYS A 174 -0.19 -1.15 -8.78
N TRP A 175 -1.35 -1.32 -8.18
CA TRP A 175 -2.24 -2.47 -8.38
C TRP A 175 -3.69 -2.06 -8.18
N ALA A 176 -4.62 -2.94 -8.52
CA ALA A 176 -6.05 -2.65 -8.40
C ALA A 176 -6.85 -3.88 -8.02
N TYR A 177 -8.08 -3.68 -7.56
CA TYR A 177 -9.03 -4.76 -7.32
C TYR A 177 -10.44 -4.29 -7.62
N SER A 178 -11.32 -5.24 -7.97
CA SER A 178 -12.75 -4.96 -8.08
C SER A 178 -13.32 -4.68 -6.69
N ALA A 179 -14.04 -3.58 -6.50
CA ALA A 179 -14.49 -3.11 -5.19
C ALA A 179 -15.39 -4.13 -4.45
N GLU A 180 -16.06 -5.03 -5.18
CA GLU A 180 -16.83 -6.14 -4.58
C GLU A 180 -15.96 -7.13 -3.77
N LEU A 181 -14.65 -7.16 -4.02
CA LEU A 181 -13.67 -7.93 -3.25
C LEU A 181 -13.18 -7.23 -1.97
N THR A 182 -13.68 -6.03 -1.64
CA THR A 182 -13.17 -5.26 -0.47
C THR A 182 -13.14 -6.08 0.81
N ASN A 183 -14.21 -6.83 1.11
CA ASN A 183 -14.29 -7.62 2.36
C ASN A 183 -13.23 -8.72 2.40
N GLU A 184 -13.13 -9.50 1.32
CA GLU A 184 -12.13 -10.55 1.22
C GLU A 184 -10.70 -9.99 1.22
N LEU A 185 -10.49 -8.83 0.59
CA LEU A 185 -9.19 -8.18 0.60
C LEU A 185 -8.82 -7.70 2.00
N ILE A 186 -9.77 -7.19 2.79
CA ILE A 186 -9.55 -6.84 4.20
C ILE A 186 -9.07 -8.07 4.97
N ASP A 187 -9.75 -9.22 4.84
CA ASP A 187 -9.36 -10.46 5.51
C ASP A 187 -7.93 -10.90 5.11
N ASN A 188 -7.63 -10.87 3.80
CA ASN A 188 -6.30 -11.19 3.28
C ASN A 188 -5.22 -10.23 3.80
N ILE A 189 -5.50 -8.93 3.87
CA ILE A 189 -4.55 -7.93 4.37
C ILE A 189 -4.37 -8.06 5.89
N ILE A 190 -5.40 -8.43 6.65
CA ILE A 190 -5.27 -8.75 8.07
C ILE A 190 -4.26 -9.90 8.25
N GLU A 191 -4.46 -11.01 7.55
CA GLU A 191 -3.54 -12.15 7.64
C GLU A 191 -2.12 -11.79 7.19
N ALA A 192 -1.98 -11.04 6.08
CA ALA A 192 -0.70 -10.53 5.60
C ALA A 192 -0.01 -9.63 6.64
N SER A 193 -0.77 -8.77 7.33
CA SER A 193 -0.26 -7.89 8.37
C SER A 193 0.20 -8.65 9.62
N GLU A 194 -0.52 -9.70 10.02
CA GLU A 194 -0.12 -10.56 11.14
C GLU A 194 1.13 -11.37 10.81
N ASN A 195 1.23 -11.90 9.59
CA ASN A 195 2.40 -12.64 9.14
C ASN A 195 3.63 -11.73 9.11
N ALA A 196 3.49 -10.52 8.55
CA ALA A 196 4.52 -9.50 8.55
C ALA A 196 4.98 -9.14 9.97
N TYR A 197 4.04 -8.95 10.91
CA TYR A 197 4.38 -8.66 12.30
C TYR A 197 5.15 -9.81 12.97
N LYS A 198 4.64 -11.04 12.87
CA LYS A 198 5.24 -12.24 13.48
C LYS A 198 6.65 -12.54 12.93
N LEU A 199 6.93 -12.17 11.69
CA LEU A 199 8.28 -12.27 11.11
C LEU A 199 9.26 -11.31 11.77
N LEU A 200 8.83 -10.07 12.06
CA LEU A 200 9.68 -9.03 12.65
C LEU A 200 9.81 -9.12 14.17
N GLU A 201 8.85 -9.77 14.83
CA GLU A 201 8.89 -10.08 16.27
C GLU A 201 10.04 -11.04 16.61
N LYS A 202 10.33 -12.00 15.71
CA LYS A 202 11.36 -13.02 15.96
C LYS A 202 12.75 -12.51 15.60
N PRO A 203 13.78 -12.78 16.42
CA PRO A 203 15.17 -12.62 16.00
C PRO A 203 15.45 -13.58 14.85
N SER A 204 15.52 -13.08 13.64
CA SER A 204 15.98 -13.83 12.48
C SER A 204 17.46 -13.56 12.23
N GLU A 205 18.25 -14.60 11.98
CA GLU A 205 19.63 -14.50 11.48
C GLU A 205 19.67 -14.12 9.99
N ASP A 206 18.59 -14.40 9.26
CA ASP A 206 18.40 -14.01 7.86
C ASP A 206 17.56 -12.73 7.78
N ASN A 207 17.96 -11.78 6.94
CA ASN A 207 17.16 -10.59 6.63
C ASN A 207 15.77 -11.00 6.11
N THR A 208 14.77 -11.08 6.98
CA THR A 208 13.40 -11.46 6.64
C THR A 208 12.79 -10.38 5.78
N HIS A 209 12.64 -10.67 4.48
CA HIS A 209 11.96 -9.78 3.55
C HIS A 209 10.47 -9.74 3.89
N THR A 210 9.99 -8.58 4.31
CA THR A 210 8.57 -8.36 4.64
C THR A 210 8.02 -7.29 3.70
N ASP A 211 7.19 -7.67 2.74
CA ASP A 211 6.49 -6.74 1.86
C ASP A 211 5.06 -7.22 1.56
N LEU A 212 4.18 -6.29 1.20
CA LEU A 212 2.76 -6.59 0.96
C LEU A 212 2.56 -7.63 -0.13
N GLY A 213 3.31 -7.54 -1.24
CA GLY A 213 3.18 -8.46 -2.36
C GLY A 213 3.58 -9.89 -2.01
N HIS A 214 4.62 -10.04 -1.19
CA HIS A 214 5.05 -11.34 -0.69
C HIS A 214 4.05 -11.95 0.29
N GLU A 215 3.54 -11.15 1.24
CA GLU A 215 2.58 -11.66 2.22
C GLU A 215 1.20 -11.93 1.60
N LEU A 216 0.73 -11.09 0.68
CA LEU A 216 -0.51 -11.33 -0.07
C LEU A 216 -0.43 -12.62 -0.91
N PHE A 217 0.72 -12.92 -1.53
CA PHE A 217 0.89 -14.14 -2.33
C PHE A 217 0.62 -15.42 -1.52
N LYS A 218 0.83 -15.40 -0.20
CA LYS A 218 0.63 -16.56 0.67
C LYS A 218 -0.84 -16.82 1.02
N VAL A 219 -1.67 -15.78 0.97
CA VAL A 219 -3.03 -15.80 1.54
C VAL A 219 -4.12 -15.63 0.48
N VAL A 220 -3.84 -14.93 -0.63
CA VAL A 220 -4.84 -14.63 -1.65
C VAL A 220 -5.19 -15.87 -2.46
N ASP A 221 -6.48 -16.02 -2.79
CA ASP A 221 -6.92 -17.01 -3.78
C ASP A 221 -6.36 -16.66 -5.17
N LEU A 222 -5.39 -17.44 -5.63
CA LEU A 222 -4.75 -17.28 -6.95
C LEU A 222 -5.75 -17.35 -8.10
N SER A 223 -6.91 -18.01 -7.92
CA SER A 223 -7.95 -18.04 -8.94
C SER A 223 -8.57 -16.67 -9.18
N LYS A 224 -8.43 -15.72 -8.24
CA LYS A 224 -8.91 -14.33 -8.33
C LYS A 224 -7.84 -13.36 -8.79
N VAL A 225 -6.61 -13.83 -9.00
CA VAL A 225 -5.52 -12.98 -9.50
C VAL A 225 -5.54 -12.93 -11.03
N HIS A 226 -5.44 -11.73 -11.57
CA HIS A 226 -5.19 -11.49 -12.99
C HIS A 226 -3.90 -10.71 -13.16
N PHE A 227 -3.00 -11.24 -14.00
CA PHE A 227 -1.75 -10.57 -14.35
C PHE A 227 -1.93 -9.76 -15.63
N VAL A 228 -1.71 -8.45 -15.53
CA VAL A 228 -1.65 -7.58 -16.70
C VAL A 228 -0.23 -7.66 -17.27
N VAL A 229 -0.14 -7.91 -18.59
CA VAL A 229 1.10 -8.06 -19.37
C VAL A 229 1.47 -6.75 -20.02
#